data_AF-A0A916MDA6-F1
#
_entry.id   AF-A0A916MDA6-F1
#
_cell.length_a   1.000
_cell.length_b   1.000
_cell.length_c   1.000
_cell.angle_alpha   90.00
_cell.angle_beta   90.00
_cell.angle_gamma   90.00
#
_symmetry.space_group_name_H-M   'P 1'
#
loop_
_entity.id
_entity.type
_entity.pdbx_description
1 polymer ?
#
loop_
_entity_poly.entity_id
_entity_poly.type
_entity_poly.pdbx_seq_one_letter_code
_entity_poly.pdbx_strand_id
1 'polypeptide(L)'
;MLETKIMLGKTDIAITPLGIGAWSWGDKIYWQYGRGYAEADVHAAFDASVSAGINFFDTAEFYGFGESEKLLAKSARDQRSSIVIATKIFPYPWRLSASRLIPTLRASLMRL
;
A
#
# COMPACT_ATOMS: atom_id res chain seq x y z
N MET A 1 -4.48 11.92 -18.97
CA MET A 1 -4.84 11.54 -17.58
C MET A 1 -5.59 10.22 -17.64
N LEU A 2 -5.33 9.30 -16.71
CA LEU A 2 -6.08 8.03 -16.64
C LEU A 2 -7.46 8.31 -16.02
N GLU A 3 -8.46 8.64 -16.84
CA GLU A 3 -9.80 8.98 -16.35
C GLU A 3 -10.74 7.78 -16.20
N THR A 4 -10.40 6.64 -16.80
CA THR A 4 -11.24 5.45 -16.75
C THR A 4 -10.97 4.67 -15.46
N LYS A 5 -11.95 4.59 -14.57
CA LYS A 5 -11.98 3.61 -13.48
C LYS A 5 -12.76 2.36 -13.91
N ILE A 6 -12.38 1.21 -13.36
CA ILE A 6 -13.04 -0.08 -13.54
C ILE A 6 -13.48 -0.61 -12.17
N MET A 7 -14.53 -1.42 -12.16
CA MET A 7 -14.98 -2.10 -10.94
C MET A 7 -14.06 -3.27 -10.63
N LEU A 8 -13.64 -3.38 -9.37
CA LEU A 8 -12.84 -4.51 -8.92
C LEU A 8 -13.70 -5.77 -8.81
N GLY A 9 -13.77 -6.55 -9.89
CA GLY A 9 -14.55 -7.78 -9.97
C GLY A 9 -16.04 -7.53 -9.76
N LYS A 10 -16.63 -8.20 -8.77
CA LYS A 10 -18.05 -8.08 -8.40
C LYS A 10 -18.29 -7.08 -7.26
N THR A 11 -17.29 -6.29 -6.88
CA THR A 11 -17.40 -5.32 -5.79
C THR A 11 -17.79 -3.94 -6.32
N ASP A 12 -18.24 -3.07 -5.41
CA ASP A 12 -18.52 -1.67 -5.70
C ASP A 12 -17.27 -0.77 -5.58
N ILE A 13 -16.07 -1.35 -5.55
CA ILE A 13 -14.81 -0.61 -5.44
C ILE A 13 -14.31 -0.24 -6.85
N ALA A 14 -14.28 1.06 -7.14
CA ALA A 14 -13.76 1.59 -8.40
C ALA A 14 -12.26 1.91 -8.31
N ILE A 15 -11.46 1.25 -9.16
CA ILE A 15 -10.00 1.43 -9.23
C ILE A 15 -9.56 1.85 -10.63
N THR A 16 -8.40 2.47 -10.75
CA THR A 16 -7.72 2.63 -12.03
C THR A 16 -7.24 1.27 -12.56
N PRO A 17 -7.27 1.02 -13.88
CA PRO A 17 -6.77 -0.21 -14.49
C PRO A 17 -5.30 -0.50 -14.19
N LEU A 18 -4.53 0.55 -13.89
CA LEU A 18 -3.16 0.49 -13.40
C LEU A 18 -3.14 0.88 -11.93
N GLY A 19 -2.43 0.11 -11.11
CA GLY A 19 -2.15 0.41 -9.71
C GLY A 19 -0.65 0.45 -9.42
N ILE A 20 -0.29 0.96 -8.24
CA ILE A 20 1.09 1.03 -7.75
C ILE A 20 1.32 -0.09 -6.74
N GLY A 21 2.29 -0.96 -7.02
CA GLY A 21 2.82 -1.89 -6.02
C GLY A 21 3.88 -1.22 -5.16
N ALA A 22 3.64 -1.14 -3.85
CA ALA A 22 4.49 -0.44 -2.89
C ALA A 22 5.56 -1.33 -2.23
N TRP A 23 5.90 -2.51 -2.79
CA TRP A 23 6.90 -3.39 -2.14
C TRP A 23 8.26 -2.70 -1.95
N SER A 24 8.70 -1.88 -2.90
CA SER A 24 9.93 -1.14 -2.71
C SER A 24 9.86 -0.20 -1.50
N TRP A 25 8.73 0.45 -1.24
CA TRP A 25 8.61 1.52 -0.26
C TRP A 25 8.94 1.01 1.16
N GLY A 26 10.10 1.37 1.69
CA GLY A 26 10.56 0.93 3.01
C GLY A 26 11.33 -0.39 3.06
N ASP A 27 11.47 -1.11 1.94
CA ASP A 27 12.16 -2.39 1.90
C ASP A 27 13.67 -2.23 1.72
N LYS A 28 14.41 -2.56 2.77
CA LYS A 28 15.88 -2.44 2.82
C LYS A 28 16.61 -3.65 2.23
N ILE A 29 15.91 -4.79 2.07
CA ILE A 29 16.54 -6.08 1.77
C ILE A 29 16.63 -6.27 0.25
N TYR A 30 15.50 -6.13 -0.44
CA TYR A 30 15.36 -6.35 -1.86
C TYR A 30 15.49 -5.05 -2.65
N TRP A 31 15.03 -3.94 -2.08
CA TRP A 31 14.95 -2.66 -2.78
C TRP A 31 15.91 -1.59 -2.26
N GLN A 32 16.77 -1.90 -1.29
CA GLN A 32 17.83 -0.99 -0.81
C GLN A 32 17.32 0.37 -0.34
N TYR A 33 16.11 0.43 0.23
CA TYR A 33 15.57 1.62 0.86
C TYR A 33 16.55 2.20 1.90
N GLY A 34 16.78 3.51 1.84
CA GLY A 34 17.77 4.23 2.65
C GLY A 34 19.21 4.20 2.10
N ARG A 35 19.48 3.53 0.97
CA ARG A 35 20.78 3.59 0.26
C ARG A 35 20.67 4.10 -1.17
N GLY A 36 19.59 3.76 -1.89
CA GLY A 36 19.34 4.22 -3.25
C GLY A 36 18.25 5.30 -3.38
N TYR A 37 17.29 5.29 -2.46
CA TYR A 37 16.21 6.27 -2.34
C TYR A 37 15.70 6.26 -0.89
N ALA A 38 14.98 7.30 -0.51
CA ALA A 38 14.49 7.52 0.84
C ALA A 38 13.00 7.92 0.83
N GLU A 39 12.51 8.32 2.00
CA GLU A 39 11.11 8.69 2.20
C GLU A 39 10.63 9.78 1.22
N ALA A 40 11.47 10.79 0.95
CA ALA A 40 11.11 11.88 0.04
C ALA A 40 10.84 11.38 -1.39
N ASP A 41 11.59 10.38 -1.85
CA ASP A 41 11.39 9.78 -3.17
C ASP A 41 10.11 8.95 -3.22
N VAL A 42 9.77 8.26 -2.12
CA VAL A 42 8.50 7.54 -1.98
C VAL A 42 7.33 8.51 -2.03
N HIS A 43 7.43 9.64 -1.33
CA HIS A 43 6.40 10.67 -1.34
C HIS A 43 6.23 11.28 -2.73
N ALA A 44 7.34 11.61 -3.41
CA ALA A 44 7.31 12.11 -4.78
C ALA A 44 6.70 11.10 -5.76
N ALA A 45 6.98 9.80 -5.60
CA ALA A 45 6.37 8.75 -6.41
C ALA A 45 4.85 8.64 -6.16
N PHE A 46 4.40 8.78 -4.91
CA PHE A 46 2.99 8.84 -4.56
C PHE A 46 2.30 10.03 -5.24
N ASP A 47 2.86 11.24 -5.09
CA ASP A 47 2.30 12.46 -5.67
C ASP A 47 2.23 12.40 -7.19
N ALA A 48 3.28 11.88 -7.84
CA ALA A 48 3.29 11.67 -9.29
C ALA A 48 2.20 10.67 -9.73
N SER A 49 2.00 9.61 -8.96
CA SER A 49 0.98 8.60 -9.23
C SER A 49 -0.43 9.18 -9.16
N VAL A 50 -0.74 9.91 -8.08
CA VAL A 50 -2.07 10.52 -7.94
C VAL A 50 -2.28 11.65 -8.95
N SER A 51 -1.25 12.46 -9.23
CA SER A 51 -1.31 13.49 -10.28
C SER A 51 -1.58 12.91 -11.67
N ALA A 52 -1.15 11.67 -11.93
CA ALA A 52 -1.46 10.95 -13.17
C ALA A 52 -2.89 10.36 -13.20
N GLY A 53 -3.62 10.42 -12.09
CA GLY A 53 -4.97 9.91 -11.91
C GLY A 53 -5.05 8.53 -11.25
N ILE A 54 -3.90 7.92 -10.87
CA ILE A 54 -3.89 6.59 -10.24
C ILE A 54 -4.52 6.69 -8.85
N ASN A 55 -5.46 5.79 -8.57
CA ASN A 55 -6.09 5.71 -7.25
C ASN A 55 -5.85 4.37 -6.53
N PHE A 56 -5.25 3.37 -7.18
CA PHE A 56 -5.09 2.04 -6.59
C PHE A 56 -3.66 1.76 -6.15
N PHE A 57 -3.49 1.50 -4.86
CA PHE A 57 -2.19 1.23 -4.24
C PHE A 57 -2.23 -0.11 -3.52
N ASP A 58 -1.21 -0.92 -3.78
CA ASP A 58 -1.03 -2.25 -3.20
C ASP A 58 0.15 -2.25 -2.23
N THR A 59 -0.04 -2.82 -1.04
CA THR A 59 0.98 -2.95 0.00
C THR A 59 0.82 -4.29 0.73
N ALA A 60 1.66 -4.56 1.72
CA ALA A 60 1.54 -5.73 2.59
C ALA A 60 2.28 -5.48 3.91
N GLU A 61 1.87 -6.18 4.97
CA GLU A 61 2.61 -6.13 6.25
C GLU A 61 4.04 -6.67 6.15
N PHE A 62 4.31 -7.48 5.13
CA PHE A 62 5.63 -8.07 4.91
C PHE A 62 6.59 -7.09 4.22
N TYR A 63 6.08 -6.14 3.44
CA TYR A 63 6.90 -5.20 2.69
C TYR A 63 7.61 -4.24 3.65
N GLY A 64 8.95 -4.32 3.71
CA GLY A 64 9.74 -3.61 4.70
C GLY A 64 9.33 -3.89 6.14
N PHE A 65 8.79 -5.08 6.45
CA PHE A 65 8.22 -5.42 7.76
C PHE A 65 7.18 -4.39 8.28
N GLY A 66 6.34 -3.89 7.37
CA GLY A 66 5.26 -2.95 7.66
C GLY A 66 5.65 -1.49 7.43
N GLU A 67 6.89 -1.21 7.04
CA GLU A 67 7.32 0.15 6.72
C GLU A 67 6.62 0.68 5.46
N SER A 68 6.33 -0.19 4.48
CA SER A 68 5.54 0.18 3.29
C SER A 68 4.17 0.74 3.63
N GLU A 69 3.46 0.10 4.56
CA GLU A 69 2.15 0.59 5.03
C GLU A 69 2.26 1.98 5.67
N LYS A 70 3.25 2.20 6.53
CA LYS A 70 3.47 3.50 7.18
C LYS A 70 3.83 4.61 6.19
N LEU A 71 4.69 4.31 5.22
CA LEU A 71 5.10 5.28 4.20
C LEU A 71 3.94 5.65 3.28
N LEU A 72 3.12 4.67 2.89
CA LEU A 72 1.90 4.90 2.13
C LEU A 72 0.90 5.74 2.95
N ALA A 73 0.69 5.42 4.23
CA ALA A 73 -0.17 6.18 5.14
C ALA A 73 0.27 7.64 5.27
N LYS A 74 1.58 7.85 5.45
CA LYS A 74 2.18 9.17 5.56
C LYS A 74 1.98 9.98 4.29
N SER A 75 2.22 9.36 3.13
CA SER A 75 2.07 10.02 1.83
C SER A 75 0.61 10.31 1.48
N ALA A 76 -0.30 9.41 1.83
CA ALA A 76 -1.72 9.53 1.54
C ALA A 76 -2.51 10.41 2.52
N ARG A 77 -1.88 11.02 3.53
CA ARG A 77 -2.57 11.72 4.63
C ARG A 77 -3.65 12.69 4.14
N ASP A 78 -3.34 13.51 3.14
CA ASP A 78 -4.24 14.55 2.63
C ASP A 78 -5.15 14.05 1.50
N GLN A 79 -4.93 12.83 1.02
CA GLN A 79 -5.60 12.24 -0.14
C GLN A 79 -6.25 10.88 0.19
N ARG A 80 -6.42 10.57 1.48
CA ARG A 80 -6.80 9.23 1.94
C ARG A 80 -8.16 8.79 1.41
N SER A 81 -9.08 9.72 1.18
CA SER A 81 -10.43 9.48 0.67
C SER A 81 -10.51 9.31 -0.85
N SER A 82 -9.49 9.72 -1.60
CA SER A 82 -9.47 9.63 -3.06
C SER A 82 -8.78 8.36 -3.59
N ILE A 83 -8.10 7.61 -2.73
CA ILE A 83 -7.38 6.39 -3.07
C ILE A 83 -8.01 5.12 -2.47
N VAL A 84 -7.72 3.99 -3.11
CA VAL A 84 -8.03 2.63 -2.69
C VAL A 84 -6.72 1.93 -2.33
N ILE A 85 -6.64 1.39 -1.12
CA ILE A 85 -5.47 0.64 -0.64
C ILE A 85 -5.84 -0.84 -0.49
N ALA A 86 -5.11 -1.72 -1.17
CA ALA A 86 -5.10 -3.14 -0.90
C ALA A 86 -3.88 -3.49 -0.03
N THR A 87 -4.10 -4.14 1.11
CA THR A 87 -3.02 -4.71 1.92
C THR A 87 -3.19 -6.22 2.03
N LYS A 88 -2.10 -6.92 2.39
CA LYS A 88 -2.01 -8.37 2.47
C LYS A 88 -1.42 -8.78 3.81
N ILE A 89 -1.93 -9.88 4.34
CA ILE A 89 -1.47 -10.49 5.58
C ILE A 89 -0.58 -11.69 5.24
N PHE A 90 0.60 -11.77 5.85
CA PHE A 90 1.54 -12.85 5.62
C PHE A 90 1.20 -14.06 6.51
N PRO A 91 1.15 -15.28 5.95
CA PRO A 91 0.74 -16.48 6.69
C PRO A 91 1.91 -17.03 7.53
N TYR A 92 2.38 -16.27 8.52
CA TYR A 92 3.39 -16.76 9.45
C TYR A 92 2.93 -18.07 10.13
N PRO A 93 3.84 -19.02 10.45
CA PRO A 93 3.46 -20.31 11.03
C PRO A 93 2.58 -20.22 12.28
N TRP A 94 2.77 -19.18 13.11
CA TRP A 94 1.99 -18.91 14.32
C TRP A 94 0.66 -18.17 14.07
N ARG A 95 0.30 -17.88 12.80
CA ARG A 95 -0.91 -17.15 12.38
C ARG A 95 -1.88 -17.97 11.53
N LEU A 96 -1.73 -19.29 11.50
CA LEU A 96 -2.60 -20.18 10.71
C LEU A 96 -4.01 -20.39 11.29
N SER A 97 -4.32 -19.82 12.46
CA SER A 97 -5.67 -19.85 13.06
C SER A 97 -6.48 -18.62 12.68
N ALA A 98 -7.77 -18.81 12.38
CA ALA A 98 -8.73 -17.73 12.13
C ALA A 98 -8.77 -16.69 13.28
N SER A 99 -8.54 -17.12 14.52
CA SER A 99 -8.45 -16.23 15.70
C SER A 99 -7.36 -15.15 15.58
N ARG A 100 -6.34 -15.39 14.75
CA ARG A 100 -5.22 -14.46 14.55
C ARG A 100 -5.50 -13.43 13.47
N LEU A 101 -6.56 -13.59 12.67
CA LEU A 101 -6.86 -12.69 11.56
C LEU A 101 -7.21 -11.28 12.05
N ILE A 102 -8.17 -11.14 12.96
CA ILE A 102 -8.64 -9.81 13.43
C ILE A 102 -7.51 -9.00 14.09
N PRO A 103 -6.69 -9.54 15.02
CA PRO A 103 -5.55 -8.80 15.56
C PRO A 103 -4.54 -8.38 14.48
N THR A 104 -4.33 -9.23 13.47
CA THR A 104 -3.38 -8.95 12.39
C THR A 104 -3.89 -7.84 11.45
N LEU A 105 -5.19 -7.86 11.12
CA LEU A 105 -5.83 -6.78 10.37
C LEU A 105 -5.78 -5.46 11.14
N ARG A 106 -6.04 -5.46 12.46
CA ARG A 106 -5.90 -4.27 13.31
C ARG A 106 -4.46 -3.73 13.31
N ALA A 107 -3.47 -4.62 13.33
CA ALA A 107 -2.07 -4.20 13.26
C ALA A 107 -1.73 -3.51 11.93
N SER A 108 -2.30 -3.97 10.82
CA SER A 108 -2.20 -3.30 9.52
C SER A 108 -2.91 -1.94 9.53
N LEU A 109 -4.14 -1.87 10.06
CA LEU A 109 -4.88 -0.62 10.21
C LEU A 109 -4.21 0.42 11.11
N MET A 110 -3.37 0.02 12.07
CA MET A 110 -2.60 0.97 12.89
C MET A 110 -1.37 1.54 12.15
N ARG A 111 -0.91 0.87 11.10
CA ARG A 111 0.20 1.34 10.26
C ARG A 111 -0.29 2.18 9.08
N LEU A 112 -1.52 1.94 8.63
CA LEU A 112 -2.25 2.69 7.60
C LEU A 112 -3.02 3.89 8.17
#